data_AF-A0A5J4NPM8-F1
#
_entry.id   AF-A0A5J4NPM8-F1
#
_cell.length_a   1.000
_cell.length_b   1.000
_cell.length_c   1.000
_cell.angle_alpha   90.00
_cell.angle_beta   90.00
_cell.angle_gamma   90.00
#
_symmetry.space_group_name_H-M   'P 1'
#
loop_
_entity.id
_entity.type
_entity.pdbx_description
1 polymer ?
#
loop_
_entity_poly.entity_id
_entity_poly.type
_entity_poly.pdbx_seq_one_letter_code
_entity_poly.pdbx_strand_id
1 'polypeptide(L)'
;MTKPGIFTVLKQTKDPIVLKELNKYIKFSTQPTEANVAIGFLEQCIDRSEFPKQYWTILRRNRINITRTSLQRLALNEKDTWLSRVYDLDHKRTVAEGILTQLTPSEANEFENYVHQIMAERREKKTLKLRRQLNPIKPRVEFPRNPERYIGRTTRRLSERIREHQPVWLTRGSTRPCSSAVATHLIESNHLINQTESFRPIYRIC
;
A
#
# COMPACT_ATOMS: atom_id res chain seq x y z
N MET A 1 36.70 21.83 16.17
CA MET A 1 36.09 22.29 14.90
C MET A 1 35.23 21.16 14.36
N THR A 2 33.90 21.30 14.41
CA THR A 2 32.96 20.32 13.83
C THR A 2 33.08 20.36 12.31
N LYS A 3 33.38 19.21 11.69
CA LYS A 3 33.40 19.09 10.22
C LYS A 3 32.04 19.56 9.67
N PRO A 4 32.00 20.44 8.66
CA PRO A 4 30.74 20.82 8.02
C PRO A 4 30.04 19.57 7.47
N GLY A 5 28.72 19.48 7.65
CA GLY A 5 27.95 18.33 7.17
C GLY A 5 28.05 18.20 5.65
N ILE A 6 27.94 16.98 5.12
CA ILE A 6 28.13 16.68 3.70
C ILE A 6 27.28 17.58 2.78
N PHE A 7 26.07 17.96 3.18
CA PHE A 7 25.23 18.89 2.42
C PHE A 7 25.74 20.33 2.38
N THR A 8 26.43 20.79 3.42
CA THR A 8 27.07 22.12 3.43
C THR A 8 28.21 22.16 2.43
N VAL A 9 29.01 21.08 2.38
CA VAL A 9 30.10 20.92 1.41
C VAL A 9 29.54 20.84 -0.01
N LEU A 10 28.58 19.92 -0.26
CA LEU A 10 27.98 19.74 -1.59
C LEU A 10 27.26 21.00 -2.08
N LYS A 11 26.64 21.78 -1.19
CA LYS A 11 25.98 23.05 -1.56
C LYS A 11 26.96 24.12 -2.03
N GLN A 12 28.21 24.06 -1.57
CA GLN A 12 29.28 24.98 -1.98
C GLN A 12 30.00 24.49 -3.24
N THR A 13 30.08 23.18 -3.45
CA THR A 13 30.92 22.59 -4.52
C THR A 13 30.16 22.11 -5.75
N LYS A 14 28.86 21.87 -5.68
CA LYS A 14 28.07 21.27 -6.79
C LYS A 14 26.98 22.22 -7.29
N ASP A 15 26.63 22.03 -8.56
CA ASP A 15 25.52 22.74 -9.22
C ASP A 15 24.18 22.43 -8.51
N PRO A 16 23.28 23.42 -8.34
CA PRO A 16 21.91 23.22 -7.85
C PRO A 16 21.13 22.06 -8.48
N ILE A 17 21.35 21.77 -9.76
CA ILE A 17 20.72 20.65 -10.47
C ILE A 17 21.17 19.32 -9.86
N VAL A 18 22.47 19.15 -9.61
CA VAL A 18 23.03 17.95 -8.98
C VAL A 18 22.50 17.77 -7.57
N LEU A 19 22.41 18.85 -6.80
CA LEU A 19 21.83 18.84 -5.46
C LEU A 19 20.35 18.43 -5.46
N LYS A 20 19.59 18.85 -6.46
CA LYS A 20 18.20 18.46 -6.62
C LYS A 20 18.07 16.96 -6.90
N GLU A 21 18.92 16.41 -7.76
CA GLU A 21 18.95 14.97 -8.04
C GLU A 21 19.43 14.15 -6.83
N LEU A 22 20.43 14.61 -6.08
CA LEU A 22 20.86 13.98 -4.83
C LEU A 22 19.74 13.97 -3.77
N ASN A 23 18.95 15.04 -3.69
CA ASN A 23 17.77 15.06 -2.82
C ASN A 23 16.69 14.06 -3.28
N LYS A 24 16.50 13.88 -4.60
CA LYS A 24 15.63 12.82 -5.12
C LYS A 24 16.17 11.44 -4.77
N TYR A 25 17.48 11.23 -4.87
CA TYR A 25 18.13 9.98 -4.47
C TYR A 25 17.85 9.62 -3.01
N ILE A 26 18.01 10.58 -2.08
CA ILE A 26 17.66 10.38 -0.66
C ILE A 26 16.19 9.99 -0.50
N LYS A 27 15.29 10.66 -1.22
CA LYS A 27 13.87 10.33 -1.20
C LYS A 27 13.61 8.91 -1.69
N PHE A 28 14.20 8.50 -2.80
CA PHE A 28 14.04 7.16 -3.35
C PHE A 28 14.78 6.07 -2.56
N SER A 29 15.74 6.43 -1.71
CA SER A 29 16.39 5.50 -0.78
C SER A 29 15.57 5.32 0.52
N THR A 30 14.95 6.39 1.00
CA THR A 30 14.17 6.37 2.25
C THR A 30 12.77 5.78 2.08
N GLN A 31 12.12 6.00 0.94
CA GLN A 31 10.74 5.52 0.71
C GLN A 31 10.61 3.98 0.66
N PRO A 32 11.46 3.21 -0.05
CA PRO A 32 11.45 1.75 0.01
C PRO A 32 11.65 1.24 1.44
N THR A 33 12.56 1.88 2.20
CA THR A 33 12.80 1.52 3.60
C THR A 33 11.54 1.67 4.45
N GLU A 34 10.82 2.78 4.32
CA GLU A 34 9.55 2.97 5.04
C GLU A 34 8.46 1.98 4.60
N ALA A 35 8.44 1.60 3.32
CA ALA A 35 7.49 0.63 2.78
C ALA A 35 7.79 -0.79 3.29
N ASN A 36 9.07 -1.20 3.32
CA ASN A 36 9.50 -2.48 3.89
C ASN A 36 9.19 -2.59 5.38
N VAL A 37 9.32 -1.48 6.13
CA VAL A 37 8.87 -1.42 7.53
C VAL A 37 7.37 -1.64 7.64
N ALA A 38 6.57 -1.06 6.74
CA ALA A 38 5.13 -1.27 6.73
C ALA A 38 4.77 -2.73 6.40
N ILE A 39 5.46 -3.35 5.43
CA ILE A 39 5.29 -4.77 5.08
C ILE A 39 5.57 -5.66 6.29
N GLY A 40 6.73 -5.52 6.92
CA GLY A 40 7.09 -6.34 8.09
C GLY A 40 6.15 -6.10 9.29
N PHE A 41 5.65 -4.87 9.46
CA PHE A 41 4.61 -4.59 10.45
C PHE A 41 3.30 -5.33 10.14
N LEU A 42 2.85 -5.36 8.88
CA LEU A 42 1.62 -6.07 8.49
C LEU A 42 1.76 -7.58 8.64
N GLU A 43 2.94 -8.15 8.36
CA GLU A 43 3.23 -9.57 8.63
C GLU A 43 3.10 -9.88 10.12
N GLN A 44 3.71 -9.06 10.98
CA GLN A 44 3.57 -9.20 12.44
C GLN A 44 2.10 -9.09 12.90
N CYS A 45 1.31 -8.19 12.29
CA CYS A 45 -0.11 -8.07 12.58
C CYS A 45 -0.88 -9.35 12.24
N ILE A 46 -0.57 -9.98 11.10
CA ILE A 46 -1.20 -11.22 10.64
C ILE A 46 -0.85 -12.38 11.58
N ASP A 47 0.43 -12.51 11.94
CA ASP A 47 0.94 -13.58 12.79
C ASP A 47 0.37 -13.49 14.21
N ARG A 48 0.41 -12.29 14.81
CA ARG A 48 -0.05 -12.04 16.19
C ARG A 48 -1.56 -11.81 16.29
N SER A 49 -2.24 -11.67 15.15
CA SER A 49 -3.66 -11.29 15.08
C SER A 49 -3.97 -9.96 15.77
N GLU A 50 -3.04 -9.00 15.68
CA GLU A 50 -3.13 -7.66 16.24
C GLU A 50 -3.21 -6.65 15.10
N PHE A 51 -4.35 -5.98 14.94
CA PHE A 51 -4.61 -5.18 13.73
C PHE A 51 -4.76 -3.68 14.03
N PRO A 52 -4.36 -2.79 13.10
CA PRO A 52 -4.57 -1.36 13.22
C PRO A 52 -6.03 -0.96 13.44
N LYS A 53 -6.28 0.05 14.29
CA LYS A 53 -7.63 0.61 14.57
C LYS A 53 -8.39 1.01 13.29
N GLN A 54 -7.67 1.44 12.26
CA GLN A 54 -8.26 1.82 10.98
C GLN A 54 -9.01 0.67 10.31
N TYR A 55 -8.53 -0.57 10.40
CA TYR A 55 -9.20 -1.73 9.79
C TYR A 55 -10.56 -1.98 10.44
N TRP A 56 -10.63 -1.87 11.77
CA TRP A 56 -11.89 -1.94 12.50
C TRP A 56 -12.87 -0.88 12.05
N THR A 57 -12.40 0.35 11.82
CA THR A 57 -13.23 1.44 11.31
C THR A 57 -13.73 1.16 9.89
N ILE A 58 -12.87 0.65 9.00
CA ILE A 58 -13.24 0.27 7.63
C ILE A 58 -14.33 -0.81 7.65
N LEU A 59 -14.15 -1.88 8.43
CA LEU A 59 -15.13 -2.96 8.51
C LEU A 59 -16.46 -2.49 9.09
N ARG A 60 -16.45 -1.67 10.16
CA ARG A 60 -17.66 -1.08 10.75
C ARG A 60 -18.41 -0.20 9.77
N ARG A 61 -17.72 0.72 9.09
CA ARG A 61 -18.33 1.61 8.08
C ARG A 61 -18.96 0.81 6.94
N ASN A 62 -18.38 -0.34 6.62
CA ASN A 62 -18.88 -1.25 5.61
C ASN A 62 -19.89 -2.28 6.14
N ARG A 63 -20.30 -2.24 7.41
CA ARG A 63 -21.20 -3.24 8.00
C ARG A 63 -20.71 -4.69 7.75
N ILE A 64 -19.39 -4.88 7.74
CA ILE A 64 -18.76 -6.21 7.63
C ILE A 64 -18.47 -6.71 9.04
N ASN A 65 -18.80 -7.97 9.31
CA ASN A 65 -18.46 -8.60 10.58
C ASN A 65 -16.95 -8.59 10.81
N ILE A 66 -16.56 -8.12 11.98
CA ILE A 66 -15.15 -8.00 12.35
C ILE A 66 -14.70 -9.34 12.91
N THR A 67 -14.03 -10.11 12.06
CA THR A 67 -13.46 -11.42 12.36
C THR A 67 -11.97 -11.36 12.10
N ARG A 68 -11.22 -12.34 12.63
CA ARG A 68 -9.80 -12.49 12.30
C ARG A 68 -9.57 -12.52 10.78
N THR A 69 -10.37 -13.29 10.04
CA THR A 69 -10.25 -13.44 8.59
C THR A 69 -10.49 -12.13 7.84
N SER A 70 -11.49 -11.33 8.22
CA SER A 70 -11.77 -10.06 7.53
C SER A 70 -10.68 -9.02 7.77
N LEU A 71 -10.06 -9.00 8.95
CA LEU A 71 -8.91 -8.15 9.26
C LEU A 71 -7.63 -8.63 8.57
N GLN A 72 -7.37 -9.95 8.54
CA GLN A 72 -6.24 -10.53 7.82
C GLN A 72 -6.30 -10.22 6.33
N ARG A 73 -7.48 -10.30 5.71
CA ARG A 73 -7.66 -9.93 4.31
C ARG A 73 -7.31 -8.47 4.05
N LEU A 74 -7.69 -7.56 4.93
CA LEU A 74 -7.31 -6.15 4.80
C LEU A 74 -5.79 -5.96 4.92
N ALA A 75 -5.15 -6.65 5.87
CA ALA A 75 -3.71 -6.60 6.08
C ALA A 75 -2.95 -7.13 4.85
N LEU A 76 -3.39 -8.26 4.29
CA LEU A 76 -2.81 -8.85 3.08
C LEU A 76 -2.96 -7.93 1.86
N ASN A 77 -4.16 -7.39 1.63
CA ASN A 77 -4.39 -6.46 0.52
C ASN A 77 -3.51 -5.19 0.64
N GLU A 78 -3.34 -4.66 1.85
CA GLU A 78 -2.46 -3.52 2.07
C GLU A 78 -0.99 -3.91 1.87
N LYS A 79 -0.58 -5.10 2.32
CA LYS A 79 0.77 -5.64 2.08
C LYS A 79 1.08 -5.74 0.60
N ASP A 80 0.17 -6.28 -0.21
CA ASP A 80 0.34 -6.40 -1.66
C ASP A 80 0.49 -5.02 -2.33
N THR A 81 -0.28 -4.02 -1.86
CA THR A 81 -0.15 -2.64 -2.31
C THR A 81 1.24 -2.07 -2.00
N TRP A 82 1.78 -2.37 -0.80
CA TRP A 82 3.13 -1.95 -0.44
C TRP A 82 4.21 -2.67 -1.25
N LEU A 83 4.06 -3.97 -1.51
CA LEU A 83 5.00 -4.76 -2.32
C LEU A 83 5.12 -4.20 -3.74
N SER A 84 4.00 -3.92 -4.40
CA SER A 84 4.00 -3.26 -5.71
C SER A 84 4.70 -1.90 -5.67
N ARG A 85 4.47 -1.13 -4.60
CA ARG A 85 5.11 0.18 -4.44
C ARG A 85 6.62 0.08 -4.18
N VAL A 86 7.10 -0.92 -3.45
CA VAL A 86 8.53 -1.15 -3.24
C VAL A 86 9.23 -1.36 -4.57
N TYR A 87 8.66 -2.23 -5.42
CA TYR A 87 9.19 -2.48 -6.76
C TYR A 87 9.35 -1.18 -7.59
N ASP A 88 8.31 -0.36 -7.64
CA ASP A 88 8.36 0.94 -8.34
C ASP A 88 9.39 1.91 -7.77
N LEU A 89 9.59 1.88 -6.45
CA LEU A 89 10.53 2.78 -5.77
C LEU A 89 11.98 2.32 -5.94
N ASP A 90 12.22 1.01 -5.91
CA ASP A 90 13.55 0.45 -6.15
C ASP A 90 13.99 0.71 -7.60
N HIS A 91 13.09 0.55 -8.58
CA HIS A 91 13.38 0.95 -9.95
C HIS A 91 13.78 2.44 -10.06
N LYS A 92 13.03 3.33 -9.40
CA LYS A 92 13.37 4.78 -9.37
C LYS A 92 14.68 5.07 -8.66
N ARG A 93 15.01 4.30 -7.63
CA ARG A 93 16.30 4.38 -6.93
C ARG A 93 17.44 4.00 -7.87
N THR A 94 17.36 2.86 -8.54
CA THR A 94 18.39 2.41 -9.49
C THR A 94 18.62 3.43 -10.61
N VAL A 95 17.54 4.03 -11.15
CA VAL A 95 17.68 5.12 -12.14
C VAL A 95 18.40 6.34 -11.53
N ALA A 96 18.12 6.67 -10.27
CA ALA A 96 18.74 7.79 -9.59
C ALA A 96 20.20 7.53 -9.14
N GLU A 97 20.66 6.27 -9.05
CA GLU A 97 22.03 5.93 -8.66
C GLU A 97 23.09 6.53 -9.60
N GLY A 98 22.73 6.76 -10.86
CA GLY A 98 23.62 7.41 -11.83
C GLY A 98 24.15 8.77 -11.39
N ILE A 99 23.45 9.50 -10.51
CA ILE A 99 23.91 10.79 -9.99
C ILE A 99 25.16 10.66 -9.12
N LEU A 100 25.37 9.50 -8.49
CA LEU A 100 26.51 9.28 -7.60
C LEU A 100 27.84 9.32 -8.37
N THR A 101 27.81 9.07 -9.68
CA THR A 101 29.00 9.18 -10.55
C THR A 101 29.51 10.62 -10.68
N GLN A 102 28.70 11.63 -10.33
CA GLN A 102 29.08 13.05 -10.32
C GLN A 102 29.77 13.49 -9.01
N LEU A 103 29.83 12.58 -8.03
CA LEU A 103 30.55 12.77 -6.78
C LEU A 103 31.95 12.14 -6.88
N THR A 104 32.92 12.73 -6.18
CA THR A 104 34.20 12.05 -5.98
C THR A 104 33.99 10.83 -5.08
N PRO A 105 34.88 9.81 -5.10
CA PRO A 105 34.71 8.61 -4.26
C PRO A 105 34.59 8.92 -2.77
N SER A 106 35.30 9.94 -2.28
CA SER A 106 35.21 10.39 -0.88
C SER A 106 33.86 11.04 -0.58
N GLU A 107 33.38 11.93 -1.46
CA GLU A 107 32.06 12.57 -1.31
C GLU A 107 30.93 11.54 -1.39
N ALA A 108 31.03 10.57 -2.30
CA ALA A 108 30.05 9.50 -2.46
C ALA A 108 29.94 8.65 -1.19
N ASN A 109 31.07 8.23 -0.61
CA ASN A 109 31.07 7.45 0.62
C ASN A 109 30.50 8.24 1.82
N GLU A 110 30.87 9.51 2.00
CA GLU A 110 30.30 10.35 3.06
C GLU A 110 28.78 10.58 2.85
N PHE A 111 28.36 10.76 1.61
CA PHE A 111 26.95 10.93 1.26
C PHE A 111 26.14 9.65 1.50
N GLU A 112 26.65 8.48 1.12
CA GLU A 112 25.99 7.19 1.38
C GLU A 112 25.84 6.92 2.88
N ASN A 113 26.88 7.19 3.68
CA ASN A 113 26.79 7.11 5.14
C ASN A 113 25.69 8.00 5.71
N TYR A 114 25.57 9.22 5.19
CA TYR A 114 24.47 10.13 5.55
C TYR A 114 23.10 9.58 5.13
N VAL A 115 22.97 9.03 3.93
CA VAL A 115 21.73 8.38 3.45
C VAL A 115 21.34 7.23 4.38
N HIS A 116 22.29 6.38 4.78
CA HIS A 116 22.07 5.29 5.72
C HIS A 116 21.57 5.78 7.08
N GLN A 117 22.17 6.86 7.62
CA GLN A 117 21.71 7.46 8.88
C GLN A 117 20.26 7.93 8.76
N ILE A 118 19.90 8.66 7.70
CA ILE A 118 18.52 9.12 7.49
C ILE A 118 17.57 7.92 7.35
N MET A 119 17.96 6.89 6.60
CA MET A 119 17.15 5.68 6.44
C MET A 119 16.86 5.01 7.80
N ALA A 120 17.85 4.94 8.69
CA ALA A 120 17.70 4.40 10.04
C ALA A 120 16.71 5.24 10.88
N GLU A 121 16.87 6.57 10.90
CA GLU A 121 15.95 7.46 11.61
C GLU A 121 14.51 7.38 11.08
N ARG A 122 14.35 7.32 9.75
CA ARG A 122 13.04 7.18 9.10
C ARG A 122 12.38 5.86 9.44
N ARG A 123 13.15 4.78 9.42
CA ARG A 123 12.71 3.43 9.81
C ARG A 123 12.16 3.42 11.22
N GLU A 124 12.89 4.00 12.17
CA GLU A 124 12.47 4.06 13.58
C GLU A 124 11.19 4.89 13.75
N LYS A 125 11.17 6.11 13.19
CA LYS A 125 9.98 6.99 13.23
C LYS A 125 8.75 6.31 12.64
N LYS A 126 8.90 5.61 11.51
CA LYS A 126 7.82 4.84 10.87
C LYS A 126 7.35 3.68 11.75
N THR A 127 8.27 2.92 12.33
CA THR A 127 7.98 1.79 13.23
C THR A 127 7.18 2.24 14.44
N LEU A 128 7.62 3.31 15.11
CA LEU A 128 6.93 3.89 16.25
C LEU A 128 5.52 4.36 15.88
N LYS A 129 5.37 5.02 14.72
CA LYS A 129 4.07 5.47 14.22
C LYS A 129 3.12 4.31 14.00
N LEU A 130 3.57 3.22 13.36
CA LEU A 130 2.74 2.04 13.08
C LEU A 130 2.32 1.33 14.38
N ARG A 131 3.24 1.16 15.33
CA ARG A 131 2.92 0.54 16.64
C ARG A 131 1.82 1.30 17.40
N ARG A 132 1.84 2.64 17.36
CA ARG A 132 0.79 3.47 17.98
C ARG A 132 -0.60 3.28 17.36
N GLN A 133 -0.68 2.74 16.14
CA GLN A 133 -1.95 2.54 15.42
C GLN A 133 -2.63 1.22 15.76
N LEU A 134 -1.97 0.30 16.47
CA LEU A 134 -2.55 -0.98 16.85
C LEU A 134 -3.80 -0.79 17.72
N ASN A 135 -4.80 -1.63 17.48
CA ASN A 135 -5.96 -1.69 18.34
C ASN A 135 -5.65 -2.62 19.53
N PRO A 136 -5.86 -2.18 20.80
CA PRO A 136 -5.69 -3.06 21.96
C PRO A 136 -6.71 -4.22 21.97
N ILE A 137 -7.82 -4.08 21.23
CA ILE A 137 -8.87 -5.10 21.17
C ILE A 137 -8.47 -6.22 20.20
N LYS A 138 -8.44 -7.45 20.70
CA LYS A 138 -8.22 -8.64 19.87
C LYS A 138 -9.47 -9.02 19.07
N PRO A 139 -9.32 -9.50 17.83
CA PRO A 139 -10.45 -9.94 17.02
C PRO A 139 -11.10 -11.19 17.58
N ARG A 140 -12.43 -11.30 17.38
CA ARG A 140 -13.16 -12.52 17.72
C ARG A 140 -12.74 -13.63 16.75
N VAL A 141 -12.50 -14.81 17.32
CA VAL A 141 -12.08 -16.02 16.59
C VAL A 141 -13.28 -16.68 15.92
N GLU A 142 -14.46 -16.61 16.54
CA GLU A 142 -15.65 -17.34 16.08
C GLU A 142 -16.43 -16.58 15.01
N PHE A 143 -16.80 -17.31 13.96
CA PHE A 143 -17.87 -16.92 13.05
C PHE A 143 -19.19 -16.87 13.84
N PRO A 144 -20.12 -15.94 13.56
CA PRO A 144 -21.39 -15.89 14.29
C PRO A 144 -22.11 -17.24 14.18
N ARG A 145 -22.41 -17.88 15.31
CA ARG A 145 -23.14 -19.17 15.38
C ARG A 145 -24.59 -19.08 14.89
N ASN A 146 -25.11 -17.86 14.70
CA ASN A 146 -26.42 -17.59 14.12
C ASN A 146 -26.28 -17.09 12.66
N PRO A 147 -26.39 -17.97 11.66
CA PRO A 147 -26.32 -17.60 10.24
C PRO A 147 -27.47 -16.69 9.80
N GLU A 148 -28.60 -16.66 10.51
CA GLU A 148 -29.69 -15.71 10.20
C GLU A 148 -29.30 -14.24 10.48
N ARG A 149 -28.30 -14.02 11.35
CA ARG A 149 -27.68 -12.70 11.56
C ARG A 149 -26.49 -12.44 10.63
N TYR A 150 -26.07 -13.46 9.88
CA TYR A 150 -25.08 -13.34 8.82
C TYR A 150 -25.78 -12.79 7.57
N ILE A 151 -25.91 -11.47 7.52
CA ILE A 151 -26.07 -10.78 6.24
C ILE A 151 -24.72 -10.85 5.54
N GLY A 152 -24.44 -11.99 4.91
CA GLY A 152 -23.45 -12.02 3.85
C GLY A 152 -23.80 -10.87 2.89
N ARG A 153 -22.80 -10.07 2.51
CA ARG A 153 -22.94 -9.14 1.39
C ARG A 153 -23.16 -10.00 0.15
N THR A 154 -24.40 -10.41 -0.06
CA THR A 154 -24.85 -10.87 -1.36
C THR A 154 -24.59 -9.73 -2.34
N THR A 155 -24.23 -10.13 -3.53
CA THR A 155 -24.23 -9.42 -4.82
C THR A 155 -25.49 -8.57 -5.10
N ARG A 156 -26.45 -8.50 -4.17
CA ARG A 156 -27.71 -7.73 -4.22
C ARG A 156 -27.56 -6.23 -4.45
N ARG A 157 -26.36 -5.66 -4.35
CA ARG A 157 -26.10 -4.25 -4.68
C ARG A 157 -24.93 -4.04 -5.62
N LEU A 158 -24.43 -5.10 -6.26
CA LEU A 158 -23.39 -4.95 -7.28
C LEU A 158 -23.91 -4.11 -8.45
N SER A 159 -25.16 -4.33 -8.87
CA SER A 159 -25.85 -3.52 -9.88
C SER A 159 -26.03 -2.06 -9.45
N GLU A 160 -26.40 -1.79 -8.19
CA GLU A 160 -26.47 -0.43 -7.64
C GLU A 160 -25.10 0.24 -7.63
N ARG A 161 -24.03 -0.47 -7.26
CA ARG A 161 -22.67 0.09 -7.26
C ARG A 161 -22.06 0.25 -8.64
N ILE A 162 -22.38 -0.63 -9.59
CA ILE A 162 -22.05 -0.46 -11.01
C ILE A 162 -22.74 0.81 -11.54
N ARG A 163 -23.98 1.08 -11.09
CA ARG A 163 -24.72 2.30 -11.44
C ARG A 163 -24.15 3.55 -10.76
N GLU A 164 -23.78 3.49 -9.49
CA GLU A 164 -23.17 4.59 -8.73
C GLU A 164 -21.74 4.94 -9.19
N HIS A 165 -20.98 3.94 -9.64
CA HIS A 165 -19.59 4.08 -10.08
C HIS A 165 -19.42 3.90 -11.58
N GLN A 166 -20.50 4.02 -12.37
CA GLN A 166 -20.40 3.98 -13.82
C GLN A 166 -19.50 5.13 -14.27
N PRO A 167 -18.32 4.86 -14.84
CA PRO A 167 -17.42 5.93 -15.22
C PRO A 167 -18.09 6.78 -16.30
N VAL A 168 -18.15 8.09 -16.10
CA VAL A 168 -18.85 9.06 -16.99
C VAL A 168 -18.34 8.99 -18.44
N TRP A 169 -17.13 8.48 -18.66
CA TRP A 169 -16.58 8.30 -20.00
C TRP A 169 -17.20 7.10 -20.75
N LEU A 170 -17.68 6.09 -20.03
CA LEU A 170 -18.30 4.88 -20.60
C LEU A 170 -19.68 5.20 -21.20
N THR A 171 -20.45 6.06 -20.54
CA THR A 171 -21.75 6.56 -21.05
C THR A 171 -21.61 7.46 -22.27
N ARG A 172 -20.40 7.94 -22.57
CA ARG A 172 -20.07 8.79 -23.73
C ARG A 172 -19.46 8.01 -24.90
N GLY A 173 -19.45 6.67 -24.84
CA GLY A 173 -18.88 5.81 -25.88
C GLY A 173 -17.37 5.96 -26.07
N SER A 174 -16.68 6.57 -25.11
CA SER A 174 -15.22 6.77 -25.17
C SER A 174 -14.51 5.56 -24.56
N THR A 175 -13.38 5.12 -25.13
CA THR A 175 -12.53 4.07 -24.54
C THR A 175 -11.35 4.72 -23.83
N ARG A 176 -11.10 4.35 -22.56
CA ARG A 176 -9.90 4.75 -21.81
C ARG A 176 -9.28 3.54 -21.13
N PRO A 177 -7.94 3.46 -21.04
CA PRO A 177 -7.28 2.43 -20.25
C PRO A 177 -7.66 2.62 -18.77
N CYS A 178 -8.22 1.58 -18.16
CA CYS A 178 -8.68 1.60 -16.77
C CYS A 178 -7.89 0.57 -15.96
N SER A 179 -7.31 0.99 -14.83
CA SER A 179 -6.56 0.11 -13.91
C SER A 179 -7.46 -0.62 -12.90
N SER A 180 -8.78 -0.49 -13.02
CA SER A 180 -9.74 -1.14 -12.13
C SER A 180 -10.13 -2.50 -12.71
N ALA A 181 -9.81 -3.58 -11.98
CA ALA A 181 -10.24 -4.93 -12.33
C ALA A 181 -11.76 -5.06 -12.52
N VAL A 182 -12.56 -4.22 -11.83
CA VAL A 182 -14.01 -4.17 -12.01
C VAL A 182 -14.39 -3.55 -13.36
N ALA A 183 -13.70 -2.50 -13.79
CA ALA A 183 -13.96 -1.87 -15.08
C ALA A 183 -13.51 -2.75 -16.24
N THR A 184 -12.36 -3.42 -16.11
CA THR A 184 -11.88 -4.42 -17.08
C THR A 184 -12.89 -5.55 -17.25
N HIS A 185 -13.37 -6.13 -16.15
CA HIS A 185 -14.37 -7.19 -16.20
C HIS A 185 -15.69 -6.75 -16.83
N LEU A 186 -16.13 -5.50 -16.60
CA LEU A 186 -17.35 -4.96 -17.21
C LEU A 186 -17.22 -4.75 -18.73
N ILE A 187 -16.03 -4.34 -19.19
CA ILE A 187 -15.73 -4.16 -20.62
C ILE A 187 -15.64 -5.53 -21.31
N GLU A 188 -14.92 -6.48 -20.72
CA GLU A 188 -14.74 -7.83 -21.27
C GLU A 188 -16.05 -8.63 -21.34
N SER A 189 -16.96 -8.42 -20.39
CA SER A 189 -18.26 -9.09 -20.37
C SER A 189 -19.34 -8.40 -21.22
N ASN A 190 -19.03 -7.26 -21.86
CA ASN A 190 -20.00 -6.39 -22.53
C ASN A 190 -21.27 -6.14 -21.68
N HIS A 191 -21.10 -6.06 -20.35
CA HIS A 191 -22.18 -5.97 -19.36
C HIS A 191 -23.22 -7.12 -19.36
N LEU A 192 -23.01 -8.21 -20.12
CA LEU A 192 -23.86 -9.39 -20.11
C LEU A 192 -23.43 -10.31 -18.96
N ILE A 193 -24.12 -10.17 -17.83
CA ILE A 193 -23.96 -11.10 -16.70
C ILE A 193 -24.80 -12.34 -16.99
N ASN A 194 -24.13 -13.43 -17.41
CA ASN A 194 -24.79 -14.73 -17.49
C ASN A 194 -25.04 -15.24 -16.06
N GLN A 195 -26.25 -15.09 -15.53
CA GLN A 195 -26.55 -15.37 -14.12
C GLN A 195 -26.29 -16.83 -13.73
N THR A 196 -26.37 -17.78 -14.66
CA THR A 196 -26.13 -19.21 -14.40
C THR A 196 -24.65 -19.56 -14.32
N GLU A 197 -23.77 -18.82 -15.01
CA GLU A 197 -22.32 -19.04 -14.98
C GLU A 197 -21.58 -18.10 -14.03
N SER A 198 -22.10 -16.88 -13.86
CA SER A 198 -21.48 -15.82 -13.05
C SER A 198 -21.64 -16.05 -11.55
N PHE A 199 -22.63 -16.86 -11.14
CA PHE A 199 -22.89 -17.19 -9.75
C PHE A 199 -22.83 -18.71 -9.55
N ARG A 200 -21.64 -19.22 -9.22
CA ARG A 200 -21.48 -20.61 -8.79
C ARG A 200 -21.74 -20.70 -7.28
N PRO A 201 -22.72 -21.49 -6.81
CA PRO A 201 -22.91 -21.71 -5.38
C PRO A 201 -21.66 -22.40 -4.79
N ILE A 202 -21.02 -21.77 -3.81
CA ILE A 202 -19.78 -22.33 -3.19
C ILE A 202 -20.14 -23.36 -2.10
N TYR A 203 -21.39 -23.38 -1.62
CA TYR A 203 -21.92 -24.47 -0.79
C TYR A 203 -23.47 -24.49 -0.84
N ARG A 204 -24.06 -25.67 -0.66
CA ARG A 204 -25.50 -25.92 -0.52
C ARG A 204 -25.73 -26.62 0.82
N ILE A 205 -26.65 -26.12 1.64
CA ILE A 205 -27.03 -26.74 2.92
C ILE A 205 -28.30 -27.56 2.65
N CYS A 206 -28.26 -28.86 2.95
CA CYS A 206 -29.44 -29.72 3.05
C CYS A 206 -30.03 -29.60 4.45
#